data_AF-A0A7X1FB17-F1
#
_entry.id   AF-A0A7X1FB17-F1
#
_cell.length_a   1.000
_cell.length_b   1.000
_cell.length_c   1.000
_cell.angle_alpha   90.00
_cell.angle_beta   90.00
_cell.angle_gamma   90.00
#
_symmetry.space_group_name_H-M   'P 1'
#
loop_
_entity.id
_entity.type
_entity.pdbx_description
1 polymer ?
#
loop_
_entity_poly.entity_id
_entity_poly.type
_entity_poly.pdbx_seq_one_letter_code
_entity_poly.pdbx_strand_id
1 'polypeptide(L)' 'MSPQEMAAKIGSGLLSFPVTHFDAALQFDVDPYRRHCSWLLEHDVAGLFA' A
#
# COMPACT_ATOMS: atom_id res chain seq x y z
N MET A 1 -9.99 7.73 12.66
CA MET A 1 -10.02 8.53 11.43
C MET A 1 -11.46 8.53 10.91
N SER A 2 -12.09 9.69 10.86
CA SER A 2 -13.37 9.89 10.18
C SER A 2 -13.19 9.87 8.66
N PRO A 3 -14.26 9.67 7.87
CA PRO A 3 -14.19 9.77 6.40
C PRO A 3 -13.61 11.10 5.93
N GLN A 4 -13.92 12.21 6.61
CA GLN A 4 -13.41 13.53 6.28
C GLN A 4 -11.90 13.64 6.54
N GLU A 5 -11.42 13.10 7.66
CA GLU A 5 -9.99 13.05 7.99
C GLU A 5 -9.21 12.17 7.00
N MET A 6 -9.79 11.05 6.57
CA MET A 6 -9.20 10.18 5.53
C MET A 6 -9.09 10.91 4.20
N ALA A 7 -10.17 11.54 3.75
CA ALA A 7 -10.20 12.29 2.47
C ALA A 7 -9.14 13.41 2.45
N ALA A 8 -8.98 14.13 3.55
CA ALA A 8 -7.94 15.15 3.68
C ALA A 8 -6.53 14.56 3.61
N LYS A 9 -6.29 13.41 4.26
CA LYS A 9 -4.98 12.74 4.26
C LYS A 9 -4.62 12.17 2.89
N ILE A 10 -5.52 11.46 2.21
CA ILE A 10 -5.22 10.89 0.87
C ILE A 10 -5.07 11.99 -0.19
N GLY A 11 -5.73 13.14 -0.03
CA GLY A 11 -5.56 14.30 -0.91
C GLY A 11 -4.26 15.08 -0.70
N SER A 12 -3.46 14.75 0.32
CA SER A 12 -2.30 15.56 0.73
C SER A 12 -1.01 15.24 -0.03
N GLY A 13 -1.00 14.29 -0.97
CA GLY A 13 0.22 13.89 -1.66
C GLY A 13 0.09 12.65 -2.53
N LEU A 14 1.21 11.94 -2.72
CA LEU A 14 1.29 10.80 -3.63
C LEU A 14 0.55 9.57 -3.07
N LEU A 15 -0.23 8.92 -3.93
CA LEU A 15 -0.92 7.66 -3.60
C LEU A 15 -0.16 6.48 -4.17
N SER A 16 -0.03 5.42 -3.37
CA SER A 16 0.63 4.18 -3.77
C SER A 16 -0.35 2.99 -3.81
N PHE A 17 -0.28 2.22 -4.88
CA PHE A 17 -1.10 1.04 -5.15
C PHE A 17 -0.16 -0.16 -5.36
N PRO A 18 0.21 -0.91 -4.30
CA PRO A 18 1.12 -2.03 -4.38
C PRO A 18 0.57 -3.12 -5.29
N VAL A 19 1.47 -3.77 -6.04
CA VAL A 19 1.13 -5.00 -6.75
C VAL A 19 0.90 -6.14 -5.75
N THR A 20 -0.06 -7.01 -6.05
CA THR A 20 -0.26 -8.27 -5.33
C THR A 20 0.81 -9.27 -5.79
N HIS A 21 1.57 -9.84 -4.84
CA HIS A 21 2.57 -10.85 -5.14
C HIS A 21 1.91 -12.23 -5.21
N PHE A 22 2.31 -13.01 -6.21
CA PHE A 22 1.88 -14.39 -6.40
C PHE A 22 3.09 -15.30 -6.57
N ASP A 23 3.00 -16.53 -6.08
CA ASP A 23 4.02 -17.56 -6.27
C ASP A 23 3.91 -18.21 -7.67
N ALA A 24 4.79 -19.19 -7.93
CA ALA A 24 4.79 -19.91 -9.20
C ALA A 24 3.51 -20.74 -9.46
N ALA A 25 2.72 -21.03 -8.42
CA ALA A 25 1.43 -21.70 -8.48
C ALA A 25 0.25 -20.70 -8.52
N LEU A 26 0.52 -19.41 -8.74
CA LEU A 26 -0.45 -18.31 -8.75
C LEU A 26 -1.22 -18.17 -7.42
N GLN A 27 -0.64 -18.64 -6.31
CA GLN A 27 -1.18 -18.42 -4.97
C GLN A 27 -0.64 -17.12 -4.40
N PHE A 28 -1.45 -16.44 -3.60
CA PHE A 28 -1.04 -15.19 -2.97
C PHE A 28 0.19 -15.43 -2.07
N ASP A 29 1.27 -14.70 -2.36
CA ASP A 29 2.53 -14.80 -1.62
C ASP A 29 2.65 -13.66 -0.62
N VAL A 30 2.27 -13.95 0.63
CA VAL A 30 2.06 -12.94 1.68
C VAL A 30 3.36 -12.28 2.16
N ASP A 31 4.46 -13.02 2.21
CA ASP A 31 5.72 -12.53 2.76
C ASP A 31 6.40 -11.48 1.86
N PRO A 32 6.58 -11.70 0.53
CA PRO A 32 7.10 -10.66 -0.35
C PRO A 32 6.10 -9.51 -0.52
N TYR A 33 4.79 -9.76 -0.47
CA TYR A 33 3.79 -8.69 -0.45
C TYR A 33 3.98 -7.76 0.75
N ARG A 34 4.06 -8.32 1.96
CA ARG A 34 4.29 -7.53 3.19
C ARG A 34 5.59 -6.75 3.14
N ARG A 35 6.69 -7.38 2.69
CA ARG A 35 7.99 -6.72 2.56
C ARG A 35 7.94 -5.57 1.56
N HIS A 36 7.24 -5.75 0.44
CA HIS A 36 7.04 -4.71 -0.56
C HIS A 36 6.23 -3.53 0.00
N CYS A 37 5.14 -3.80 0.74
CA CYS A 37 4.37 -2.76 1.43
C CYS A 37 5.22 -2.01 2.46
N SER A 38 6.03 -2.71 3.26
CA SER A 38 6.95 -2.06 4.22
C SER A 38 7.94 -1.12 3.52
N TRP A 39 8.53 -1.55 2.42
CA TRP A 39 9.44 -0.71 1.62
C TRP A 39 8.73 0.51 1.01
N LEU A 40 7.48 0.37 0.55
CA LEU A 40 6.70 1.51 0.04
C LEU A 40 6.40 2.54 1.14
N LEU A 41 6.19 2.10 2.37
CA LEU A 41 5.97 2.98 3.52
C LEU A 41 7.22 3.74 3.97
N GLU A 42 8.41 3.36 3.50
CA GLU A 42 9.65 4.14 3.71
C GLU A 42 9.68 5.41 2.82
N HIS A 43 8.78 5.52 1.84
CA HIS A 43 8.65 6.68 0.98
C HIS A 43 7.54 7.61 1.47
N ASP A 44 7.64 8.90 1.13
CA ASP A 44 6.68 9.93 1.56
C ASP A 44 5.37 9.85 0.73
N VAL A 45 4.59 8.80 0.98
CA VAL A 45 3.28 8.57 0.39
C VAL A 45 2.18 9.09 1.31
N ALA A 46 1.20 9.78 0.74
CA ALA A 46 0.01 10.25 1.46
C ALA A 46 -0.91 9.09 1.87
N GLY A 47 -0.91 8.00 1.10
CA GLY A 47 -1.66 6.78 1.39
C GLY A 47 -1.19 5.57 0.59
N LEU A 48 -1.37 4.39 1.18
CA LEU A 48 -1.13 3.07 0.59
C LEU A 48 -2.46 2.29 0.54
N PHE A 49 -2.83 1.77 -0.63
CA PHE A 49 -4.05 0.98 -0.82
C PHE A 49 -3.72 -0.50 -0.97
N ALA A 50 -3.68 -1.24 0.15
CA ALA A 50 -3.13 -2.59 0.26
C ALA A 50 -4.09 -3.60 0.92
#